data_AF-A0AAV0XD41-F1
#
_entry.id   AF-A0AAV0XD41-F1
#
_cell.length_a   1.000
_cell.length_b   1.000
_cell.length_c   1.000
_cell.angle_alpha   90.00
_cell.angle_beta   90.00
_cell.angle_gamma   90.00
#
_symmetry.space_group_name_H-M   'P 1'
#
loop_
_entity.id
_entity.type
_entity.pdbx_description
1 polymer ?
#
loop_
_entity_poly.entity_id
_entity_poly.type
_entity_poly.pdbx_seq_one_letter_code
_entity_poly.pdbx_strand_id
1 'polypeptide(L)'
;MQGTINLHCTPIEEVKSFCYLGNHNITQDNKYPTEIKRRIALAKQAFTKKQNLLTSRHLSIKIRKLFIKMYVWSVASYDSETWTLSTLDKRRMEALEMWTWRKMMKISWRERKSNIEVLNMIEEPRKIIKMMEIRKAKYFGHIMRHNT
;
A
#
# COMPACT_ATOMS: atom_id res chain seq x y z
N MET A 1 19.55 -11.11 -30.51
CA MET A 1 18.55 -10.55 -31.45
C MET A 1 17.24 -10.42 -30.68
N GLN A 2 16.85 -9.21 -30.28
CA GLN A 2 15.54 -8.96 -29.65
C GLN A 2 14.49 -8.95 -30.74
N GLY A 3 13.49 -9.84 -30.63
CA GLY A 3 12.41 -9.95 -31.61
C GLY A 3 11.43 -8.80 -31.49
N THR A 4 11.12 -8.13 -32.59
CA THR A 4 10.10 -7.10 -32.66
C THR A 4 8.72 -7.73 -32.49
N ILE A 5 7.99 -7.35 -31.43
CA ILE A 5 6.63 -7.81 -31.20
C ILE A 5 5.70 -6.94 -32.05
N ASN A 6 4.95 -7.57 -32.95
CA ASN A 6 4.00 -6.88 -33.83
C ASN A 6 2.56 -7.16 -33.37
N LEU A 7 1.78 -6.10 -33.15
CA LEU A 7 0.32 -6.21 -32.94
C LEU A 7 -0.37 -5.84 -34.25
N HIS A 8 -1.15 -6.73 -34.85
CA HIS A 8 -1.84 -6.48 -36.13
C HIS A 8 -0.95 -5.82 -37.21
N CYS A 9 0.28 -6.33 -37.38
CA CYS A 9 1.30 -5.80 -38.32
C CYS A 9 1.85 -4.40 -37.99
N THR A 10 1.58 -3.87 -36.80
CA THR A 10 2.22 -2.64 -36.30
C THR A 10 3.31 -3.00 -35.26
N PRO A 11 4.54 -2.48 -35.41
CA PRO A 11 5.59 -2.71 -34.42
C PRO A 11 5.26 -1.97 -33.13
N ILE A 12 5.27 -2.70 -32.01
CA ILE A 12 5.06 -2.11 -30.68
C ILE A 12 6.36 -1.44 -30.24
N GLU A 13 6.27 -0.19 -29.76
CA GLU A 13 7.41 0.52 -29.19
C GLU A 13 7.88 -0.13 -27.87
N GLU A 14 9.16 -0.48 -27.80
CA GLU A 14 9.79 -0.93 -26.55
C GLU A 14 10.22 0.30 -25.73
N VAL A 15 9.53 0.54 -24.61
CA VAL A 15 9.84 1.65 -23.70
C VAL A 15 10.41 1.14 -22.38
N LYS A 16 11.40 1.84 -21.83
CA LYS A 16 12.04 1.51 -20.54
C LYS A 16 11.07 1.64 -19.35
N SER A 17 10.13 2.56 -19.45
CA SER A 17 9.09 2.79 -18.44
C SER A 17 7.79 3.23 -19.09
N PHE A 18 6.67 2.67 -18.67
CA PHE A 18 5.34 2.98 -19.18
C PHE A 18 4.38 3.30 -18.03
N CYS A 19 3.63 4.39 -18.15
CA CYS A 19 2.61 4.76 -17.18
C CYS A 19 1.27 4.10 -17.56
N TYR A 20 0.99 2.94 -16.99
CA TYR A 20 -0.26 2.23 -17.17
C TYR A 20 -1.39 2.88 -16.37
N LEU A 21 -2.54 3.09 -17.03
CA LEU A 21 -3.75 3.71 -16.47
C LEU A 21 -3.49 5.07 -15.79
N GLY A 22 -2.52 5.84 -16.31
CA GLY A 22 -2.16 7.17 -15.82
C GLY A 22 -1.56 7.21 -14.42
N ASN A 23 -1.30 6.05 -13.80
CA ASN A 23 -0.88 5.99 -12.40
C ASN A 23 0.10 4.86 -12.06
N HIS A 24 0.25 3.81 -12.87
CA HIS A 24 1.08 2.66 -12.55
C HIS A 24 2.32 2.63 -13.45
N ASN A 25 3.49 2.98 -12.90
CA ASN A 25 4.73 2.98 -13.67
C ASN A 25 5.33 1.58 -13.74
N ILE A 26 5.16 0.93 -14.90
CA ILE A 26 5.79 -0.35 -15.22
C ILE A 26 7.18 -0.05 -15.76
N THR A 27 8.21 -0.53 -15.07
CA THR A 27 9.60 -0.46 -15.55
C THR A 27 10.01 -1.79 -16.16
N GLN A 28 10.85 -1.76 -17.18
CA GLN A 28 11.40 -2.96 -17.84
C GLN A 28 12.08 -3.94 -16.86
N ASP A 29 12.70 -3.43 -15.80
CA ASP A 29 13.32 -4.23 -14.73
C ASP A 29 12.32 -4.84 -13.73
N ASN A 30 11.01 -4.59 -13.90
CA ASN A 30 9.94 -4.98 -12.97
C ASN A 30 10.20 -4.52 -11.51
N LYS A 31 10.87 -3.38 -11.33
CA LYS A 31 11.29 -2.87 -10.02
C LYS A 31 10.14 -2.08 -9.35
N TYR A 32 9.34 -2.82 -8.57
CA TYR A 32 8.31 -2.26 -7.69
C TYR A 32 8.74 -1.30 -6.56
N PRO A 33 10.02 -1.20 -6.10
CA PRO A 33 10.35 -0.31 -4.98
C PRO A 33 9.98 1.16 -5.19
N THR A 34 9.98 1.65 -6.44
CA THR A 34 9.56 3.02 -6.76
C THR A 34 8.06 3.20 -6.58
N GLU A 35 7.26 2.24 -7.05
CA GLU A 35 5.80 2.27 -6.92
C GLU A 35 5.36 2.14 -5.45
N ILE A 36 6.01 1.27 -4.68
CA ILE A 36 5.72 1.09 -3.25
C ILE A 36 6.01 2.39 -2.48
N LYS A 37 7.14 3.05 -2.76
CA LYS A 37 7.45 4.37 -2.18
C LYS A 37 6.40 5.41 -2.54
N ARG A 38 5.96 5.43 -3.81
CA ARG A 38 4.90 6.33 -4.28
C ARG A 38 3.59 6.10 -3.55
N ARG A 39 3.17 4.83 -3.39
CA ARG A 39 1.93 4.45 -2.68
C ARG A 39 1.98 4.81 -1.21
N ILE A 40 3.13 4.65 -0.56
CA ILE A 40 3.37 5.13 0.81
C ILE A 40 3.20 6.65 0.87
N ALA A 41 3.76 7.40 -0.08
CA ALA A 41 3.61 8.85 -0.12
C ALA A 41 2.14 9.27 -0.32
N LEU A 42 1.43 8.63 -1.24
CA LEU A 42 0.00 8.86 -1.49
C LEU A 42 -0.85 8.52 -0.26
N ALA A 43 -0.56 7.43 0.44
CA ALA A 43 -1.26 7.05 1.66
C ALA A 43 -1.04 8.07 2.79
N LYS A 44 0.20 8.56 2.95
CA LYS A 44 0.50 9.66 3.89
C LYS A 44 -0.25 10.93 3.51
N GLN A 45 -0.32 11.27 2.22
CA GLN A 45 -1.07 12.42 1.73
C GLN A 45 -2.57 12.27 2.01
N ALA A 46 -3.14 11.08 1.76
CA ALA A 46 -4.54 10.77 2.06
C ALA A 46 -4.85 10.93 3.55
N PHE A 47 -3.95 10.47 4.43
CA PHE A 47 -4.06 10.70 5.87
C PHE A 47 -4.08 12.20 6.19
N THR A 48 -3.10 12.97 5.68
CA THR A 48 -2.99 14.41 5.93
C THR A 48 -4.24 15.16 5.47
N LYS A 49 -4.78 14.84 4.27
CA LYS A 49 -6.02 15.43 3.74
C LYS A 49 -7.23 15.23 4.66
N LYS A 50 -7.26 14.17 5.47
CA LYS A 50 -8.35 13.86 6.41
C LYS A 50 -7.89 13.91 7.87
N GLN A 51 -6.76 14.55 8.17
CA GLN A 51 -6.13 14.50 9.49
C GLN A 51 -7.04 15.00 10.61
N ASN A 52 -7.84 16.04 10.36
CA ASN A 52 -8.78 16.58 11.36
C ASN A 52 -9.78 15.51 11.81
N LEU A 53 -10.31 14.71 10.89
CA LEU A 53 -11.21 13.60 11.17
C LEU A 53 -10.47 12.45 11.86
N LEU A 54 -9.33 12.04 11.30
CA LEU A 54 -8.57 10.88 11.76
C LEU A 54 -7.88 11.09 13.11
N THR A 55 -7.75 12.33 13.58
CA THR A 55 -7.11 12.67 14.86
C THR A 55 -8.06 13.41 15.82
N SER A 56 -9.34 13.50 15.48
CA SER A 56 -10.36 14.14 16.32
C SER A 56 -10.52 13.39 17.65
N ARG A 57 -10.64 14.15 18.74
CA ARG A 57 -10.95 13.60 20.08
C ARG A 57 -12.42 13.24 20.23
N HIS A 58 -13.30 13.84 19.42
CA HIS A 58 -14.74 13.58 19.44
C HIS A 58 -15.12 12.24 18.79
N LEU A 59 -14.22 11.62 18.03
CA LEU A 59 -14.43 10.31 17.44
C LEU A 59 -13.76 9.22 18.27
N SER A 60 -14.50 8.15 18.52
CA SER A 60 -13.96 6.96 19.17
C SER A 60 -12.78 6.39 18.38
N ILE A 61 -11.82 5.78 19.08
CA ILE A 61 -10.65 5.16 18.47
C ILE A 61 -11.10 4.10 17.45
N LYS A 62 -12.15 3.33 17.76
CA LYS A 62 -12.72 2.32 16.86
C LYS A 62 -13.12 2.88 15.49
N ILE A 63 -13.81 4.02 15.47
CA ILE A 63 -14.25 4.66 14.22
C ILE A 63 -13.05 5.22 13.46
N ARG A 64 -12.10 5.88 14.16
CA ARG A 64 -10.88 6.40 13.52
C ARG A 64 -10.03 5.28 12.89
N LYS A 65 -9.92 4.14 13.58
CA LYS A 65 -9.30 2.93 13.01
C LYS A 65 -10.00 2.52 11.72
N LEU A 66 -11.32 2.38 11.72
CA LEU A 66 -12.08 2.00 10.52
C LEU A 66 -11.81 2.94 9.35
N PHE A 67 -11.83 4.26 9.58
CA PHE A 67 -11.52 5.24 8.53
C PHE A 67 -10.10 5.12 7.98
N ILE A 68 -9.11 4.84 8.84
CA ILE A 68 -7.73 4.57 8.38
C ILE A 68 -7.68 3.35 7.48
N LYS A 69 -8.33 2.25 7.86
CA LYS A 69 -8.37 1.03 7.03
C LYS A 69 -9.06 1.29 5.70
N MET A 70 -10.10 2.10 5.70
CA MET A 70 -10.89 2.40 4.50
C MET A 70 -10.19 3.37 3.55
N TYR A 71 -9.53 4.42 4.04
CA TYR A 71 -8.94 5.47 3.20
C TYR A 71 -7.43 5.34 3.00
N VAL A 72 -6.69 5.06 4.08
CA VAL A 72 -5.23 5.08 4.02
C VAL A 72 -4.72 3.73 3.52
N TRP A 73 -5.22 2.64 4.10
CA TRP A 73 -4.79 1.31 3.67
C TRP A 73 -5.29 0.95 2.28
N SER A 74 -6.47 1.41 1.86
CA SER A 74 -6.93 1.21 0.47
C SER A 74 -5.98 1.85 -0.55
N VAL A 75 -5.53 3.08 -0.29
CA VAL A 75 -4.56 3.78 -1.15
C VAL A 75 -3.19 3.08 -1.12
N ALA A 76 -2.75 2.66 0.06
CA ALA A 76 -1.45 2.01 0.24
C ALA A 76 -1.37 0.62 -0.40
N SER A 77 -2.49 -0.12 -0.42
CA SER A 77 -2.60 -1.49 -0.94
C SER A 77 -3.20 -1.56 -2.34
N TYR A 78 -3.46 -0.42 -2.97
CA TYR A 78 -3.94 -0.40 -4.33
C TYR A 78 -2.90 -1.05 -5.24
N ASP A 79 -3.34 -2.03 -6.04
CA ASP A 79 -2.51 -2.77 -6.99
C ASP A 79 -1.38 -3.57 -6.31
N SER A 80 -1.54 -3.86 -5.02
CA SER A 80 -0.60 -4.70 -4.28
C SER A 80 -0.64 -6.17 -4.72
N GLU A 81 -1.69 -6.57 -5.45
CA GLU A 81 -1.86 -7.89 -6.01
C GLU A 81 -0.76 -8.23 -7.03
N THR A 82 -0.31 -7.23 -7.80
CA THR A 82 0.71 -7.37 -8.85
C THR A 82 2.14 -7.26 -8.30
N TRP A 83 2.31 -6.73 -7.09
CA TRP A 83 3.65 -6.49 -6.54
C TRP A 83 4.35 -7.78 -6.09
N THR A 84 5.64 -7.81 -6.36
CA THR A 84 6.58 -8.74 -5.71
C THR A 84 7.21 -8.04 -4.52
N LEU A 85 6.65 -8.26 -3.33
CA LEU A 85 7.11 -7.63 -2.09
C LEU A 85 8.41 -8.26 -1.57
N SER A 86 9.51 -7.52 -1.62
CA SER A 86 10.73 -7.90 -0.91
C SER A 86 10.57 -7.73 0.62
N THR A 87 11.47 -8.33 1.40
CA THR A 87 11.51 -8.13 2.87
C THR A 87 11.66 -6.65 3.25
N LEU A 88 12.43 -5.89 2.47
CA LEU A 88 12.60 -4.46 2.68
C LEU A 88 11.29 -3.69 2.43
N ASP A 89 10.55 -4.07 1.40
CA ASP A 89 9.27 -3.42 1.08
C ASP A 89 8.19 -3.76 2.09
N LYS A 90 8.16 -5.01 2.60
CA LYS A 90 7.30 -5.37 3.72
C LYS A 90 7.58 -4.44 4.91
N ARG A 91 8.85 -4.29 5.31
CA ARG A 91 9.24 -3.37 6.41
C ARG A 91 8.80 -1.92 6.18
N ARG A 92 8.85 -1.42 4.93
CA ARG A 92 8.36 -0.07 4.59
C ARG A 92 6.85 0.08 4.80
N MET A 93 6.07 -0.92 4.39
CA MET A 93 4.62 -0.93 4.59
C MET A 93 4.24 -1.04 6.07
N GLU A 94 4.97 -1.85 6.84
CA GLU A 94 4.79 -1.92 8.29
C GLU A 94 5.17 -0.60 8.99
N ALA A 95 6.20 0.10 8.51
CA ALA A 95 6.54 1.43 9.01
C ALA A 95 5.45 2.45 8.70
N LEU A 96 4.80 2.36 7.53
CA LEU A 96 3.61 3.17 7.21
C LEU A 96 2.45 2.87 8.18
N GLU A 97 2.19 1.61 8.49
CA GLU A 97 1.16 1.21 9.45
C GLU A 97 1.43 1.86 10.82
N MET A 98 2.65 1.73 11.35
CA MET A 98 3.02 2.34 12.62
C MET A 98 2.96 3.86 12.60
N TRP A 99 3.41 4.49 11.50
CA TRP A 99 3.31 5.94 11.32
C TRP A 99 1.85 6.40 11.40
N THR A 100 0.94 5.66 10.77
CA THR A 100 -0.49 5.99 10.75
C THR A 100 -1.11 5.90 12.14
N TRP A 101 -0.80 4.85 12.90
CA TRP A 101 -1.29 4.69 14.28
C TRP A 101 -0.75 5.73 15.24
N ARG A 102 0.56 6.04 15.17
CA ARG A 102 1.16 7.09 15.99
C ARG A 102 0.55 8.46 15.70
N LYS A 103 0.30 8.78 14.43
CA LYS A 103 -0.32 10.05 14.03
C LYS A 103 -1.78 10.12 14.48
N MET A 104 -2.55 9.04 14.35
CA MET A 104 -3.94 8.94 14.84
C MET A 104 -4.03 9.21 16.35
N MET A 105 -3.10 8.63 17.11
CA MET A 105 -3.03 8.75 18.57
C MET A 105 -2.29 10.01 19.05
N LYS A 106 -1.76 10.84 18.13
CA LYS A 106 -0.95 12.03 18.42
C LYS A 106 0.25 11.74 19.32
N ILE A 107 0.85 10.55 19.19
CA ILE A 107 2.01 10.15 19.99
C ILE A 107 3.23 10.95 19.55
N SER A 108 3.84 11.66 20.49
CA SER A 108 5.07 12.40 20.28
C SER A 108 6.28 11.47 20.26
N TRP A 109 7.31 11.83 19.49
CA TRP A 109 8.58 11.10 19.50
C TRP A 109 9.26 11.15 20.89
N ARG A 110 8.98 12.20 21.69
CA ARG A 110 9.50 12.36 23.05
C ARG A 110 9.00 11.30 24.02
N GLU A 111 7.84 10.70 23.75
CA GLU A 111 7.27 9.64 24.60
C GLU A 111 8.05 8.32 24.49
N ARG A 112 8.92 8.16 23.47
CA ARG A 112 9.77 6.97 23.24
C ARG A 112 9.04 5.61 23.27
N LYS A 113 7.72 5.60 23.04
CA LYS A 113 6.92 4.37 23.02
C LYS A 113 7.35 3.43 21.92
N SER A 114 7.61 2.18 22.28
CA SER A 114 7.91 1.07 21.37
C SER A 114 6.74 0.78 20.41
N ASN A 115 7.01 0.05 19.34
CA ASN A 115 5.93 -0.34 18.41
C ASN A 115 4.91 -1.28 19.06
N ILE A 116 5.36 -2.16 19.96
CA ILE A 116 4.50 -3.12 20.66
C ILE A 116 3.52 -2.37 21.58
N GLU A 117 4.00 -1.40 22.36
CA GLU A 117 3.13 -0.58 23.20
C GLU A 117 2.08 0.18 22.38
N VAL A 118 2.46 0.71 21.21
CA VAL A 118 1.51 1.38 20.33
C VAL A 118 0.42 0.45 19.83
N LEU A 119 0.78 -0.77 19.43
CA LEU A 119 -0.18 -1.79 18.97
C LEU A 119 -1.11 -2.24 20.11
N ASN A 120 -0.58 -2.38 21.33
CA ASN A 120 -1.37 -2.71 22.50
C ASN A 120 -2.37 -1.59 22.86
N MET A 121 -1.94 -0.31 22.84
CA MET A 121 -2.82 0.83 23.12
C MET A 121 -3.99 0.96 22.13
N ILE A 122 -3.81 0.55 20.87
CA ILE A 122 -4.88 0.59 19.86
C ILE A 122 -5.64 -0.73 19.76
N GLU A 123 -5.25 -1.74 20.52
CA GLU A 123 -5.79 -3.11 20.48
C GLU A 123 -5.88 -3.64 19.04
N GLU A 124 -4.76 -3.58 18.32
CA GLU A 124 -4.70 -4.02 16.93
C GLU A 124 -3.36 -4.72 16.66
N PRO A 125 -3.34 -5.97 16.16
CA PRO A 125 -2.11 -6.56 15.68
C PRO A 125 -1.71 -5.91 14.35
N ARG A 126 -0.47 -6.11 13.94
CA ARG A 126 0.02 -5.67 12.64
C ARG A 126 -0.72 -6.39 11.51
N LYS A 127 -1.37 -5.65 10.61
CA LYS A 127 -2.30 -6.23 9.62
C LYS A 127 -2.00 -5.89 8.17
N ILE A 128 -1.21 -4.85 7.87
CA ILE A 128 -1.13 -4.34 6.48
C ILE A 128 -0.58 -5.40 5.51
N ILE A 129 0.46 -6.12 5.91
CA ILE A 129 1.08 -7.18 5.08
C ILE A 129 0.13 -8.36 4.89
N LYS A 130 -0.47 -8.86 5.98
CA LYS A 130 -1.44 -9.96 5.93
C LYS A 130 -2.61 -9.61 5.00
N MET A 131 -3.09 -8.38 5.05
CA MET A 131 -4.16 -7.91 4.17
C MET A 131 -3.73 -7.94 2.68
N MET A 132 -2.52 -7.49 2.36
CA MET A 132 -1.98 -7.54 0.99
C MET A 132 -1.82 -8.99 0.51
N GLU A 133 -1.32 -9.89 1.35
CA GLU A 133 -1.18 -11.32 1.04
C GLU A 133 -2.54 -11.97 0.76
N ILE A 134 -3.57 -11.65 1.55
CA ILE A 134 -4.94 -12.13 1.31
C ILE A 134 -5.49 -11.61 -0.02
N ARG A 135 -5.27 -10.34 -0.37
CA ARG A 135 -5.71 -9.77 -1.66
C ARG A 135 -5.03 -10.46 -2.83
N LYS A 136 -3.73 -10.68 -2.75
CA LYS A 136 -2.97 -11.42 -3.77
C LYS A 136 -3.50 -12.84 -3.96
N ALA A 137 -3.75 -13.56 -2.87
CA ALA A 137 -4.33 -14.91 -2.92
C ALA A 137 -5.75 -14.91 -3.53
N LYS A 138 -6.59 -13.93 -3.17
CA LYS A 138 -7.93 -13.79 -3.75
C LYS A 138 -7.89 -13.52 -5.26
N TYR A 139 -6.99 -12.64 -5.70
CA TYR A 139 -6.78 -12.32 -7.11
C TYR A 139 -6.31 -13.56 -7.89
N PHE A 140 -5.33 -14.29 -7.36
CA PHE A 140 -4.91 -15.57 -7.93
C PHE A 140 -6.09 -16.56 -8.04
N GLY A 141 -6.87 -16.72 -6.97
CA GLY A 141 -8.05 -17.58 -7.00
C GLY A 141 -9.12 -17.14 -8.01
N HIS A 142 -9.24 -15.84 -8.29
CA HIS A 142 -10.12 -15.33 -9.35
C HIS A 142 -9.62 -15.72 -10.74
N ILE A 143 -8.33 -15.55 -11.02
CA ILE A 143 -7.70 -16.00 -12.28
C ILE A 143 -7.92 -17.50 -12.48
N MET A 144 -7.67 -18.31 -11.44
CA MET A 144 -7.82 -19.76 -11.52
C MET A 144 -9.26 -20.20 -11.81
N ARG A 145 -10.28 -19.46 -11.36
CA ARG A 145 -11.69 -19.79 -11.67
C ARG A 145 -12.13 -19.40 -13.07
N HIS A 146 -11.46 -18.44 -13.70
CA HIS A 146 -11.78 -18.01 -15.06
C HIS A 146 -11.13 -18.92 -16.13
N ASN A 147 -10.08 -19.64 -15.76
CA ASN A 147 -9.34 -20.56 -16.64
C ASN A 147 -9.79 -22.02 -16.52
N THR A 148 -10.95 -22.28 -15.91
CA THR A 148 -11.62 -23.59 -15.82
C THR A 148 -12.92 -23.54 -16.59
#